data_AF-A0A5C7H8K8-F1
#
_entry.id   AF-A0A5C7H8K8-F1
#
_cell.length_a   1.000
_cell.length_b   1.000
_cell.length_c   1.000
_cell.angle_alpha   90.00
_cell.angle_beta   90.00
_cell.angle_gamma   90.00
#
_symmetry.space_group_name_H-M   'P 1'
#
loop_
_entity.id
_entity.type
_entity.pdbx_description
1 polymer ?
#
loop_
_entity_poly.entity_id
_entity_poly.type
_entity_poly.pdbx_seq_one_letter_code
_entity_poly.pdbx_strand_id
1 'polypeptide(L)'
;MLWKKGWPAWRTLSGVKANLCDAVDRLDGLETDYGEITQATKATIREFQKGVKEDACFLTQEVRNLRTFVENELRAIREEVEEIHTEWASHRNSPSTSLGATTSTNTIQVPKPSTYSGNWKAMEVEIFLFGLEQYFEAKGVRDNATRIANAPVFLRESARVELERRNVQDIDTAIAAAESLTDYSRPKERNDNHEEERDKSKDHDRKEKGRSKSDNGDNRQD
;
A
#
# COMPACT_ATOMS: atom_id res chain seq x y z
N MET A 1 -41.04 108.77 -17.24
CA MET A 1 -40.62 107.69 -16.32
C MET A 1 -41.67 106.59 -16.34
N LEU A 2 -41.31 105.33 -16.07
CA LEU A 2 -42.17 104.13 -15.97
C LEU A 2 -42.27 103.22 -17.22
N TRP A 3 -41.15 102.72 -17.71
CA TRP A 3 -41.12 101.47 -18.52
C TRP A 3 -40.15 100.42 -17.96
N LYS A 4 -39.90 100.44 -16.65
CA LYS A 4 -39.07 99.45 -15.96
C LYS A 4 -39.79 98.79 -14.78
N LYS A 5 -40.92 98.13 -15.05
CA LYS A 5 -41.34 97.02 -14.20
C LYS A 5 -41.29 95.78 -15.07
N GLY A 6 -40.17 95.07 -15.04
CA GLY A 6 -40.04 93.78 -15.74
C GLY A 6 -41.04 92.80 -15.14
N TRP A 7 -42.01 92.36 -15.93
CA TRP A 7 -43.12 91.53 -15.49
C TRP A 7 -42.61 90.17 -14.95
N PRO A 8 -42.89 89.81 -13.68
CA PRO A 8 -42.37 88.61 -13.03
C PRO A 8 -42.66 87.30 -13.78
N ALA A 9 -43.84 87.20 -14.40
CA ALA A 9 -44.29 86.00 -15.12
C ALA A 9 -43.38 85.60 -16.30
N TRP A 10 -42.80 86.59 -17.00
CA TRP A 10 -41.91 86.32 -18.13
C TRP A 10 -40.57 85.74 -17.69
N ARG A 11 -40.06 86.17 -16.53
CA ARG A 11 -38.83 85.60 -15.95
C ARG A 11 -39.04 84.17 -15.47
N THR A 12 -40.19 83.87 -14.85
CA THR A 12 -40.49 82.51 -14.41
C THR A 12 -40.69 81.55 -15.58
N LEU A 13 -41.38 81.99 -16.64
CA LEU A 13 -41.53 81.21 -17.89
C LEU A 13 -40.19 80.93 -18.56
N SER A 14 -39.29 81.93 -18.61
CA SER A 14 -37.95 81.74 -19.16
C SER A 14 -37.11 80.76 -18.34
N GLY A 15 -37.20 80.81 -17.01
CA GLY A 15 -36.50 79.86 -16.13
C GLY A 15 -37.02 78.44 -16.30
N VAL A 16 -38.35 78.26 -16.38
CA VAL A 16 -38.97 76.96 -16.67
C VAL A 16 -38.51 76.42 -18.03
N LYS A 17 -38.45 77.27 -19.05
CA LYS A 17 -37.97 76.88 -20.38
C LYS A 17 -36.51 76.41 -20.35
N ALA A 18 -35.63 77.14 -19.65
CA ALA A 18 -34.22 76.78 -19.54
C ALA A 18 -34.04 75.44 -18.82
N ASN A 19 -34.78 75.22 -17.74
CA ASN A 19 -34.76 73.95 -17.00
C ASN A 19 -35.28 72.78 -17.83
N LEU A 20 -36.29 73.01 -18.69
CA LEU A 20 -36.80 71.98 -19.58
C LEU A 20 -35.77 71.61 -20.65
N CYS A 21 -35.06 72.60 -21.22
CA CYS A 21 -33.98 72.34 -22.17
C CYS A 21 -32.86 71.51 -21.51
N ASP A 22 -32.39 71.90 -20.32
CA ASP A 22 -31.39 71.13 -19.56
C ASP A 22 -31.86 69.69 -19.27
N ALA A 23 -33.13 69.52 -18.88
CA ALA A 23 -33.69 68.20 -18.63
C ALA A 23 -33.76 67.32 -19.89
N VAL A 24 -34.04 67.91 -21.06
CA VAL A 24 -34.03 67.20 -22.36
C VAL A 24 -32.61 66.78 -22.74
N ASP A 25 -31.63 67.69 -22.62
CA ASP A 25 -30.23 67.38 -22.92
C ASP A 25 -29.70 66.27 -21.99
N ARG A 26 -30.09 66.28 -20.71
CA ARG A 26 -29.76 65.20 -19.76
C ARG A 26 -30.42 63.87 -20.10
N LEU A 27 -31.65 63.88 -20.65
CA LEU A 27 -32.34 62.67 -21.07
C LEU A 27 -31.68 62.07 -22.31
N ASP A 28 -31.28 62.90 -23.28
CA ASP A 28 -30.55 62.49 -24.48
C ASP A 28 -29.17 61.89 -24.13
N GLY A 29 -28.47 62.52 -23.19
CA GLY A 29 -27.23 61.97 -22.63
C GLY A 29 -27.43 60.61 -21.97
N LEU A 30 -28.51 60.46 -21.17
CA LEU A 30 -28.82 59.18 -20.53
C LEU A 30 -29.21 58.09 -21.54
N GLU A 31 -29.95 58.43 -22.60
CA GLU A 31 -30.31 57.51 -23.67
C GLU A 31 -29.06 57.01 -24.41
N THR A 32 -28.11 57.91 -24.66
CA THR A 32 -26.80 57.58 -25.23
C THR A 32 -25.99 56.65 -24.33
N ASP A 33 -25.83 57.01 -23.05
CA ASP A 33 -25.11 56.21 -22.07
C ASP A 33 -25.72 54.81 -21.92
N TYR A 34 -27.06 54.69 -21.92
CA TYR A 34 -27.75 53.41 -21.87
C TYR A 34 -27.44 52.54 -23.09
N GLY A 35 -27.37 53.13 -24.28
CA GLY A 35 -26.95 52.48 -25.51
C GLY A 35 -25.52 51.94 -25.42
N GLU A 36 -24.58 52.77 -24.95
CA GLU A 36 -23.17 52.40 -24.78
C GLU A 36 -22.99 51.29 -23.76
N ILE A 37 -23.63 51.40 -22.58
CA ILE A 37 -23.59 50.38 -21.53
C ILE A 37 -24.17 49.06 -22.05
N THR A 38 -25.29 49.11 -22.79
CA THR A 38 -25.90 47.92 -23.39
C THR A 38 -24.96 47.26 -24.39
N GLN A 39 -24.28 48.05 -25.22
CA GLN A 39 -23.32 47.54 -26.21
C GLN A 39 -22.07 46.97 -25.53
N ALA A 40 -21.53 47.66 -24.53
CA ALA A 40 -20.39 47.19 -23.73
C ALA A 40 -20.70 45.86 -23.03
N THR A 41 -21.89 45.76 -22.41
CA THR A 41 -22.35 44.53 -21.75
C THR A 41 -22.49 43.37 -22.75
N LYS A 42 -23.04 43.62 -23.94
CA LYS A 42 -23.10 42.60 -25.01
C LYS A 42 -21.70 42.18 -25.47
N ALA A 43 -20.75 43.11 -25.56
CA ALA A 43 -19.38 42.81 -25.96
C ALA A 43 -18.67 41.93 -24.92
N THR A 44 -18.73 42.28 -23.64
CA THR A 44 -18.10 41.50 -22.57
C THR A 44 -18.68 40.08 -22.47
N ILE A 45 -20.00 39.93 -22.66
CA ILE A 45 -20.64 38.62 -22.71
C ILE A 45 -20.08 37.78 -23.88
N ARG A 46 -19.91 38.37 -25.07
CA ARG A 46 -19.36 37.65 -26.22
C ARG A 46 -17.92 37.22 -26.00
N GLU A 47 -17.08 38.08 -25.44
CA GLU A 47 -15.70 37.72 -25.12
C GLU A 47 -15.63 36.60 -24.08
N PHE A 48 -16.48 36.65 -23.04
CA PHE A 48 -16.57 35.57 -22.06
C PHE A 48 -17.02 34.25 -22.71
N GLN A 49 -18.08 34.28 -23.52
CA GLN A 49 -18.57 33.11 -24.25
C GLN A 49 -17.50 32.52 -25.18
N LYS A 50 -16.71 33.39 -25.82
CA LYS A 50 -15.59 32.98 -26.68
C LYS A 50 -14.49 32.30 -25.86
N GLY A 51 -14.06 32.89 -24.75
CA GLY A 51 -13.05 32.29 -23.87
C GLY A 51 -13.48 30.93 -23.35
N VAL A 52 -14.72 30.81 -22.84
CA VAL A 52 -15.28 29.52 -22.39
C VAL A 52 -15.28 28.48 -23.51
N LYS A 53 -15.60 28.88 -24.75
CA LYS A 53 -15.59 27.97 -25.90
C LYS A 53 -14.18 27.52 -26.26
N GLU A 54 -13.21 28.43 -26.25
CA GLU A 54 -11.81 28.14 -26.53
C GLU A 54 -11.22 27.18 -25.49
N ASP A 55 -11.45 27.45 -24.21
CA ASP A 55 -11.02 26.59 -23.09
C ASP A 55 -11.67 25.21 -23.18
N ALA A 56 -12.97 25.14 -23.49
CA ALA A 56 -13.66 23.87 -23.69
C ALA A 56 -13.07 23.07 -24.86
N CYS A 57 -12.72 23.72 -25.98
CA CYS A 57 -12.05 23.08 -27.10
C CYS A 57 -10.66 22.57 -26.73
N PHE A 58 -9.87 23.38 -26.01
CA PHE A 58 -8.55 23.00 -25.53
C PHE A 58 -8.62 21.78 -24.61
N LEU A 59 -9.47 21.84 -23.57
CA LEU A 59 -9.65 20.74 -22.62
C LEU A 59 -10.18 19.47 -23.30
N THR A 60 -11.10 19.60 -24.25
CA THR A 60 -11.58 18.45 -25.03
C THR A 60 -10.46 17.80 -25.81
N GLN A 61 -9.57 18.59 -26.40
CA GLN A 61 -8.42 18.06 -27.12
C GLN A 61 -7.42 17.38 -26.18
N GLU A 62 -7.16 17.97 -25.02
CA GLU A 62 -6.23 17.39 -24.05
C GLU A 62 -6.74 16.06 -23.49
N VAL A 63 -8.03 15.97 -23.17
CA VAL A 63 -8.69 14.71 -22.77
C VAL A 63 -8.58 13.66 -23.89
N ARG A 64 -8.70 14.04 -25.16
CA ARG A 64 -8.50 13.12 -26.29
C ARG A 64 -7.04 12.65 -26.38
N ASN A 65 -6.07 13.54 -26.18
CA ASN A 65 -4.65 13.19 -26.21
C ASN A 65 -4.33 12.17 -25.10
N LEU A 66 -4.74 12.47 -23.87
CA LEU A 66 -4.58 11.58 -22.71
C LEU A 66 -5.26 10.22 -22.93
N ARG A 67 -6.50 10.22 -23.43
CA ARG A 67 -7.21 8.98 -23.77
C ARG A 67 -6.41 8.15 -24.77
N THR A 68 -5.90 8.77 -25.83
CA THR A 68 -5.14 8.07 -26.88
C THR A 68 -3.83 7.49 -26.31
N PHE A 69 -3.14 8.25 -25.46
CA PHE A 69 -1.94 7.78 -24.77
C PHE A 69 -2.23 6.54 -23.91
N VAL A 70 -3.24 6.61 -23.03
CA VAL A 70 -3.63 5.49 -22.16
C VAL A 70 -4.09 4.27 -22.96
N GLU A 71 -4.86 4.47 -24.03
CA GLU A 71 -5.30 3.38 -24.91
C GLU A 71 -4.12 2.67 -25.58
N ASN A 72 -3.08 3.41 -25.96
CA ASN A 72 -1.86 2.86 -26.56
C ASN A 72 -1.01 2.09 -25.52
N GLU A 73 -0.78 2.67 -24.34
CA GLU A 73 -0.04 1.99 -23.26
C GLU A 73 -0.74 0.70 -22.84
N LEU A 74 -2.07 0.73 -22.67
CA LEU A 74 -2.84 -0.47 -22.37
C LEU A 74 -2.79 -1.51 -23.49
N ARG A 75 -2.62 -1.09 -24.75
CA ARG A 75 -2.44 -2.01 -25.88
C ARG A 75 -1.06 -2.65 -25.83
N ALA A 76 0.00 -1.87 -25.61
CA ALA A 76 1.36 -2.39 -25.47
C ALA A 76 1.46 -3.41 -24.33
N ILE A 77 0.92 -3.09 -23.15
CA ILE A 77 0.90 -4.01 -22.01
C ILE A 77 0.13 -5.30 -22.34
N ARG A 78 -1.00 -5.21 -23.05
CA ARG A 78 -1.75 -6.41 -23.47
C ARG A 78 -0.93 -7.27 -24.44
N GLU A 79 -0.21 -6.66 -25.36
CA GLU A 79 0.66 -7.37 -26.30
C GLU A 79 1.81 -8.09 -25.55
N GLU A 80 2.46 -7.42 -24.59
CA GLU A 80 3.50 -8.04 -23.75
C GLU A 80 2.95 -9.22 -22.91
N VAL A 81 1.75 -9.08 -22.35
CA VAL A 81 1.10 -10.16 -21.58
C VAL A 81 0.79 -11.37 -22.48
N GLU A 82 0.29 -11.14 -23.68
CA GLU A 82 0.03 -12.22 -24.64
C GLU A 82 1.33 -12.87 -25.10
N GLU A 83 2.40 -12.10 -25.33
CA GLU A 83 3.73 -12.63 -25.64
C GLU A 83 4.23 -13.55 -24.52
N ILE A 84 4.25 -13.07 -23.27
CA ILE A 84 4.64 -13.87 -22.10
C ILE A 84 3.77 -15.14 -22.00
N HIS A 85 2.47 -15.02 -22.24
CA HIS A 85 1.56 -16.17 -22.20
C HIS A 85 1.88 -17.20 -23.30
N THR A 86 2.22 -16.74 -24.51
CA THR A 86 2.65 -17.63 -25.61
C THR A 86 4.00 -18.29 -25.33
N GLU A 87 4.97 -17.57 -24.78
CA GLU A 87 6.27 -18.12 -24.37
C GLU A 87 6.10 -19.18 -23.28
N TRP A 88 5.30 -18.88 -22.24
CA TRP A 88 4.97 -19.83 -21.18
C TRP A 88 4.30 -21.10 -21.73
N ALA A 89 3.34 -20.95 -22.65
CA ALA A 89 2.70 -22.07 -23.30
C ALA A 89 3.70 -22.92 -24.11
N SER A 90 4.65 -22.29 -24.81
CA SER A 90 5.72 -22.98 -25.54
C SER A 90 6.66 -23.77 -24.62
N HIS A 91 7.08 -23.17 -23.50
CA HIS A 91 7.90 -23.83 -22.49
C HIS A 91 7.19 -25.01 -21.84
N ARG A 92 5.89 -24.88 -21.55
CA ARG A 92 5.07 -25.95 -20.98
C ARG A 92 4.80 -27.08 -21.98
N ASN A 93 4.60 -26.75 -23.25
CA ASN A 93 4.21 -27.72 -24.28
C ASN A 93 5.42 -28.33 -25.01
N SER A 94 6.63 -27.82 -24.79
CA SER A 94 7.86 -28.48 -25.21
C SER A 94 7.99 -29.81 -24.46
N PRO A 95 8.05 -30.96 -25.15
CA PRO A 95 8.41 -32.20 -24.50
C PRO A 95 9.78 -32.00 -23.87
N SER A 96 9.91 -32.14 -22.55
CA SER A 96 11.22 -32.37 -21.95
C SER A 96 11.90 -33.44 -22.79
N THR A 97 13.06 -33.12 -23.37
CA THR A 97 14.01 -34.11 -23.90
C THR A 97 14.48 -34.94 -22.72
N SER A 98 13.60 -35.81 -22.25
CA SER A 98 13.86 -36.89 -21.33
C SER A 98 14.61 -37.93 -22.12
N LEU A 99 15.93 -37.88 -22.02
CA LEU A 99 16.81 -38.94 -22.45
C LEU A 99 16.44 -40.22 -21.68
N GLY A 100 15.79 -41.16 -22.36
CA GLY A 100 15.77 -42.59 -22.07
C GLY A 100 15.16 -43.05 -20.74
N ALA A 101 13.97 -43.64 -20.80
CA ALA A 101 13.72 -44.98 -20.24
C ALA A 101 12.37 -45.53 -20.72
N THR A 102 12.46 -46.60 -21.50
CA THR A 102 11.39 -47.57 -21.70
C THR A 102 11.09 -48.33 -20.40
N THR A 103 9.96 -49.06 -20.41
CA THR A 103 9.49 -50.08 -19.45
C THR A 103 8.55 -49.54 -18.37
N SER A 104 7.24 -49.84 -18.48
CA SER A 104 6.60 -51.05 -17.95
C SER A 104 6.40 -50.97 -16.44
N THR A 105 5.12 -50.88 -16.05
CA THR A 105 4.57 -51.42 -14.79
C THR A 105 5.57 -51.54 -13.63
N ASN A 106 5.83 -50.46 -12.91
CA ASN A 106 6.46 -50.57 -11.59
C ASN A 106 6.00 -49.41 -10.71
N THR A 107 5.48 -49.78 -9.55
CA THR A 107 5.22 -48.91 -8.40
C THR A 107 6.45 -48.04 -8.14
N ILE A 108 6.43 -46.79 -8.61
CA ILE A 108 7.49 -45.81 -8.34
C ILE A 108 7.48 -45.59 -6.83
N GLN A 109 8.50 -46.08 -6.14
CA GLN A 109 8.78 -45.75 -4.74
C GLN A 109 9.28 -44.30 -4.72
N VAL A 110 8.33 -43.37 -4.68
CA VAL A 110 8.60 -41.94 -4.50
C VAL A 110 9.38 -41.76 -3.20
N PRO A 111 10.62 -41.22 -3.25
CA PRO A 111 11.40 -40.99 -2.05
C PRO A 111 10.61 -40.10 -1.08
N LYS A 112 10.51 -40.54 0.18
CA LYS A 112 9.87 -39.73 1.22
C LYS A 112 10.64 -38.41 1.35
N PRO A 113 9.98 -37.23 1.32
CA PRO A 113 10.63 -35.96 1.58
C PRO A 113 11.41 -36.01 2.90
N SER A 114 12.62 -35.46 2.91
CA SER A 114 13.42 -35.35 4.13
C SER A 114 12.68 -34.48 5.15
N THR A 115 12.79 -34.84 6.43
CA THR A 115 12.16 -34.09 7.52
C THR A 115 12.70 -32.65 7.55
N TYR A 116 11.81 -31.67 7.42
CA TYR A 116 12.20 -30.25 7.38
C TYR A 116 12.96 -29.84 8.64
N SER A 117 14.08 -29.12 8.45
CA SER A 117 15.05 -28.81 9.49
C SER A 117 14.64 -27.63 10.41
N GLY A 118 13.50 -26.99 10.17
CA GLY A 118 13.09 -25.82 10.95
C GLY A 118 13.99 -24.58 10.78
N ASN A 119 14.95 -24.60 9.85
CA ASN A 119 15.85 -23.48 9.61
C ASN A 119 15.33 -22.57 8.50
N TRP A 120 15.39 -21.26 8.73
CA TRP A 120 14.75 -20.20 7.94
C TRP A 120 15.51 -19.84 6.66
N LYS A 121 16.23 -20.79 6.05
CA LYS A 121 16.62 -20.61 4.65
C LYS A 121 15.32 -20.74 3.86
N ALA A 122 14.75 -19.61 3.43
CA ALA A 122 13.48 -19.57 2.67
C ALA A 122 13.45 -20.61 1.53
N MET A 123 14.60 -20.79 0.88
CA MET A 123 14.82 -21.81 -0.15
C MET A 123 14.59 -23.27 0.33
N GLU A 124 14.95 -23.64 1.56
CA GLU A 124 14.71 -24.99 2.10
C GLU A 124 13.22 -25.25 2.37
N VAL A 125 12.47 -24.21 2.75
CA VAL A 125 11.01 -24.30 2.95
C VAL A 125 10.30 -24.52 1.62
N GLU A 126 10.65 -23.73 0.61
CA GLU A 126 10.07 -23.84 -0.72
C GLU A 126 10.36 -25.21 -1.36
N ILE A 127 11.61 -25.69 -1.27
CA ILE A 127 11.99 -27.02 -1.75
C ILE A 127 11.24 -28.13 -1.00
N PHE A 128 11.07 -28.00 0.31
CA PHE A 128 10.33 -28.98 1.12
C PHE A 128 8.83 -29.01 0.75
N LEU A 129 8.18 -27.85 0.68
CA LEU A 129 6.76 -27.75 0.33
C LEU A 129 6.50 -28.29 -1.08
N PHE A 130 7.36 -27.94 -2.04
CA PHE A 130 7.29 -28.48 -3.39
C PHE A 130 7.46 -30.01 -3.41
N GLY A 131 8.49 -30.53 -2.74
CA GLY A 131 8.71 -31.98 -2.65
C GLY A 131 7.55 -32.73 -1.98
N LEU A 132 6.93 -32.12 -0.96
CA LEU A 132 5.78 -32.69 -0.26
C LEU A 132 4.51 -32.70 -1.13
N GLU A 133 4.31 -31.66 -1.93
CA GLU A 133 3.25 -31.61 -2.93
C GLU A 133 3.40 -32.70 -3.99
N GLN A 134 4.59 -32.82 -4.59
CA GLN A 134 4.86 -33.89 -5.57
C GLN A 134 4.70 -35.29 -4.96
N TYR A 135 5.07 -35.46 -3.68
CA TYR A 135 4.88 -36.71 -2.96
C TYR A 135 3.40 -37.11 -2.83
N PHE A 136 2.54 -36.17 -2.41
CA PHE A 136 1.11 -36.43 -2.29
C PHE A 136 0.46 -36.67 -3.64
N GLU A 137 0.83 -35.90 -4.67
CA GLU A 137 0.32 -36.07 -6.03
C GLU A 137 0.66 -37.46 -6.58
N ALA A 138 1.91 -37.92 -6.41
CA ALA A 138 2.35 -39.23 -6.84
C ALA A 138 1.73 -40.39 -6.03
N LYS A 139 1.27 -40.12 -4.80
CA LYS A 139 0.46 -41.05 -3.98
C LYS A 139 -1.03 -41.01 -4.32
N GLY A 140 -1.46 -40.15 -5.24
CA GLY A 140 -2.86 -39.97 -5.63
C GLY A 140 -3.70 -39.18 -4.62
N VAL A 141 -3.06 -38.48 -3.68
CA VAL A 141 -3.74 -37.68 -2.65
C VAL A 141 -3.92 -36.25 -3.15
N ARG A 142 -5.08 -35.98 -3.76
CA ARG A 142 -5.42 -34.66 -4.33
C ARG A 142 -6.24 -33.77 -3.41
N ASP A 143 -6.87 -34.35 -2.39
CA ASP A 143 -7.71 -33.63 -1.43
C ASP A 143 -6.90 -32.91 -0.35
N ASN A 144 -7.20 -31.62 -0.14
CA ASN A 144 -6.44 -30.77 0.77
C ASN A 144 -6.62 -31.18 2.24
N ALA A 145 -7.81 -31.65 2.65
CA ALA A 145 -8.02 -32.12 4.02
C ALA A 145 -7.14 -33.35 4.33
N THR A 146 -7.04 -34.26 3.37
CA THR A 146 -6.18 -35.45 3.47
C THR A 146 -4.70 -35.07 3.46
N ARG A 147 -4.28 -34.11 2.62
CA ARG A 147 -2.90 -33.58 2.62
C ARG A 147 -2.55 -32.93 3.95
N ILE A 148 -3.42 -32.09 4.51
CA ILE A 148 -3.22 -31.41 5.80
C ILE A 148 -3.15 -32.42 6.94
N ALA A 149 -4.01 -33.45 6.97
CA ALA A 149 -3.97 -34.47 8.00
C ALA A 149 -2.67 -35.30 8.00
N ASN A 150 -2.04 -35.47 6.83
CA ASN A 150 -0.82 -36.27 6.67
C ASN A 150 0.47 -35.44 6.69
N ALA A 151 0.41 -34.14 6.40
CA ALA A 151 1.57 -33.24 6.36
C ALA A 151 2.40 -33.22 7.67
N PRO A 152 1.82 -33.30 8.88
CA PRO A 152 2.58 -33.31 10.12
C PRO A 152 3.60 -34.45 10.25
N VAL A 153 3.42 -35.56 9.52
CA VAL A 153 4.34 -36.72 9.52
C VAL A 153 5.71 -36.40 8.89
N PHE A 154 5.80 -35.27 8.16
CA PHE A 154 7.01 -34.84 7.46
C PHE A 154 7.70 -33.66 8.16
N LEU A 155 7.16 -33.21 9.29
CA LEU A 155 7.67 -32.10 10.07
C LEU A 155 8.45 -32.61 11.29
N ARG A 156 9.32 -31.77 11.84
CA ARG A 156 9.91 -32.01 13.16
C ARG A 156 8.86 -31.84 14.26
N GLU A 157 9.14 -32.47 15.40
CA GLU A 157 8.31 -32.43 16.60
C GLU A 157 7.90 -31.00 17.00
N SER A 158 8.83 -30.04 16.99
CA SER A 158 8.54 -28.64 17.33
C SER A 158 7.52 -27.98 16.40
N ALA A 159 7.59 -28.27 15.09
CA ALA A 159 6.65 -27.74 14.12
C ALA A 159 5.29 -28.47 14.19
N ARG A 160 5.32 -29.79 14.43
CA ARG A 160 4.11 -30.59 14.61
C ARG A 160 3.31 -30.16 15.84
N VAL A 161 3.96 -30.02 17.00
CA VAL A 161 3.33 -29.55 18.24
C VAL A 161 2.71 -28.17 18.04
N GLU A 162 3.37 -27.28 17.28
CA GLU A 162 2.84 -25.95 17.02
C GLU A 162 1.61 -25.97 16.10
N LEU A 163 1.55 -26.86 15.11
CA LEU A 163 0.35 -27.07 14.29
C LEU A 163 -0.80 -27.64 15.11
N GLU A 164 -0.53 -28.59 16.00
CA GLU A 164 -1.53 -29.18 16.90
C GLU A 164 -2.06 -28.10 17.86
N ARG A 165 -1.19 -27.27 18.43
CA ARG A 165 -1.57 -26.13 19.30
C ARG A 165 -2.48 -25.13 18.59
N ARG A 166 -2.31 -24.94 17.28
CA ARG A 166 -3.07 -23.99 16.46
C ARG A 166 -4.33 -24.59 15.82
N ASN A 167 -4.57 -25.89 16.03
CA ASN A 167 -5.73 -26.61 15.51
C ASN A 167 -5.93 -26.41 14.00
N VAL A 168 -4.88 -26.63 13.21
CA VAL A 168 -4.93 -26.49 11.74
C VAL A 168 -5.74 -27.61 11.10
N GLN A 169 -6.89 -27.27 10.51
CA GLN A 169 -7.80 -28.22 9.86
C GLN A 169 -7.97 -27.99 8.35
N ASP A 170 -7.67 -26.78 7.88
CA ASP A 170 -7.81 -26.34 6.50
C ASP A 170 -6.63 -25.44 6.09
N ILE A 171 -6.55 -25.12 4.79
CA ILE A 171 -5.45 -24.34 4.23
C ILE A 171 -5.43 -22.92 4.81
N ASP A 172 -6.58 -22.29 5.01
CA ASP A 172 -6.67 -20.90 5.47
C ASP A 172 -6.12 -20.80 6.91
N THR A 173 -6.47 -21.75 7.76
CA THR A 173 -5.95 -21.87 9.13
C THR A 173 -4.45 -22.18 9.13
N ALA A 174 -3.96 -22.97 8.17
CA ALA A 174 -2.54 -23.27 8.01
C ALA A 174 -1.73 -22.02 7.61
N ILE A 175 -2.25 -21.21 6.69
CA ILE A 175 -1.63 -19.96 6.24
C ILE A 175 -1.60 -18.97 7.41
N ALA A 176 -2.71 -18.75 8.09
CA ALA A 176 -2.77 -17.85 9.26
C ALA A 176 -1.82 -18.30 10.39
N ALA A 177 -1.68 -19.61 10.59
CA ALA A 177 -0.72 -20.19 11.53
C ALA A 177 0.74 -19.90 11.12
N ALA A 178 1.07 -20.03 9.83
CA ALA A 178 2.40 -19.76 9.31
C ALA A 178 2.76 -18.27 9.36
N GLU A 179 1.85 -17.39 8.97
CA GLU A 179 2.06 -15.93 8.97
C GLU A 179 2.34 -15.41 10.39
N SER A 180 1.60 -15.87 11.38
CA SER A 180 1.80 -15.48 12.79
C SER A 180 3.01 -16.13 13.47
N LEU A 181 3.76 -17.00 12.77
CA LEU A 181 5.08 -17.47 13.24
C LEU A 181 6.22 -16.53 12.82
N THR A 182 5.99 -15.65 11.82
CA THR A 182 6.99 -14.69 11.36
C THR A 182 7.34 -13.63 12.42
N ASP A 183 6.47 -13.40 13.40
CA ASP A 183 6.69 -12.46 14.51
C ASP A 183 7.73 -12.93 15.55
N TYR A 184 8.12 -14.21 15.55
CA TYR A 184 9.11 -14.74 16.51
C TYR A 184 10.57 -14.44 16.12
N SER A 185 10.82 -13.89 14.94
CA SER A 185 12.18 -13.54 14.46
C SER A 185 12.70 -12.19 14.96
N ARG A 186 11.93 -11.44 15.76
CA ARG A 186 12.48 -10.25 16.43
C ARG A 186 13.42 -10.71 17.54
N PRO A 187 14.71 -10.32 17.55
CA PRO A 187 15.63 -10.70 18.61
C PRO A 187 15.04 -10.27 19.95
N LYS A 188 14.74 -11.22 20.82
CA LYS A 188 14.58 -10.93 22.24
C LYS A 188 15.97 -10.55 22.73
N GLU A 189 16.25 -9.25 22.85
CA GLU A 189 17.37 -8.75 23.63
C GLU A 189 17.21 -9.32 25.05
N ARG A 190 17.97 -10.37 25.33
CA ARG A 190 18.17 -10.88 26.68
C ARG A 190 19.14 -9.90 27.33
N ASN A 191 18.61 -9.05 28.21
CA ASN A 191 19.45 -8.31 29.16
C ASN A 191 19.92 -9.31 30.21
N ASP A 192 21.06 -9.96 29.92
CA ASP A 192 21.82 -10.75 30.88
C ASP A 192 22.59 -9.78 31.79
N ASN A 193 22.04 -9.48 32.97
CA ASN A 193 22.81 -8.97 34.10
C ASN A 193 22.90 -10.06 35.15
N HIS A 194 23.94 -10.88 35.09
CA HIS A 194 24.51 -11.48 36.30
C HIS A 194 26.03 -11.64 36.11
N GLU A 195 26.74 -10.82 36.87
CA GLU A 195 28.19 -10.82 37.02
C GLU A 195 28.72 -12.17 37.52
N GLU A 196 29.87 -12.52 36.98
CA GLU A 196 30.65 -13.72 37.23
C GLU A 196 31.63 -13.46 38.39
N GLU A 197 31.65 -14.28 39.45
CA GLU A 197 32.89 -14.49 40.21
C GLU A 197 33.02 -15.88 40.86
N ARG A 198 33.81 -16.72 40.18
CA ARG A 198 34.80 -17.73 40.64
C ARG A 198 34.49 -18.74 41.76
N ASP A 199 34.32 -19.98 41.28
CA ASP A 199 34.99 -21.25 41.63
C ASP A 199 36.09 -21.24 42.72
N LYS A 200 35.90 -22.06 43.78
CA LYS A 200 36.94 -22.91 44.41
C LYS A 200 36.36 -24.18 45.06
N SER A 201 36.55 -25.30 44.37
CA SER A 201 37.16 -26.58 44.84
C SER A 201 36.84 -27.10 46.26
N LYS A 202 36.15 -28.25 46.33
CA LYS A 202 36.09 -29.19 47.47
C LYS A 202 37.23 -30.20 47.38
N ASP A 203 38.08 -30.34 48.41
CA ASP A 203 38.29 -31.63 49.11
C ASP A 203 39.21 -31.51 50.35
N HIS A 204 39.13 -32.55 51.20
CA HIS A 204 39.92 -32.88 52.41
C HIS A 204 39.35 -32.54 53.81
N ASP A 205 38.56 -33.49 54.32
CA ASP A 205 38.85 -34.38 55.46
C ASP A 205 39.50 -33.85 56.77
N ARG A 206 38.95 -34.35 57.88
CA ARG A 206 39.47 -34.40 59.29
C ARG A 206 39.24 -33.22 60.26
N LYS A 207 38.24 -33.50 61.12
CA LYS A 207 38.34 -33.73 62.58
C LYS A 207 38.58 -32.54 63.55
N GLU A 208 37.55 -32.36 64.37
CA GLU A 208 37.52 -32.01 65.81
C GLU A 208 38.15 -30.72 66.35
N LYS A 209 37.29 -30.09 67.17
CA LYS A 209 37.56 -29.43 68.47
C LYS A 209 38.14 -28.02 68.46
N GLY A 210 37.48 -27.17 69.25
CA GLY A 210 38.16 -26.13 69.99
C GLY A 210 37.50 -24.76 69.91
N ARG A 211 36.58 -24.51 70.84
CA ARG A 211 35.97 -23.22 71.14
C ARG A 211 36.94 -22.37 71.97
N SER A 212 37.25 -21.13 71.56
CA SER A 212 37.77 -19.99 72.37
C SER A 212 37.83 -18.77 71.43
N LYS A 213 37.13 -17.63 71.58
CA LYS A 213 36.91 -16.65 72.68
C LYS A 213 37.90 -15.47 72.63
N SER A 214 37.32 -14.25 72.72
CA SER A 214 37.94 -12.91 72.94
C SER A 214 38.75 -12.34 71.78
N ASP A 215 38.94 -11.03 71.61
CA ASP A 215 38.47 -9.73 72.17
C ASP A 215 39.08 -8.69 71.21
N ASN A 216 38.37 -7.66 70.75
CA ASN A 216 38.32 -6.31 71.33
C ASN A 216 39.59 -5.44 71.14
N GLY A 217 39.35 -4.15 70.91
CA GLY A 217 40.34 -3.06 70.96
C GLY A 217 40.88 -2.68 69.59
N ASP A 218 40.42 -1.63 68.92
CA ASP A 218 40.56 -0.20 69.27
C ASP A 218 42.01 0.31 69.14
N ASN A 219 42.08 1.55 68.64
CA ASN A 219 43.07 2.59 68.94
C ASN A 219 44.12 2.99 67.87
N ARG A 220 43.92 4.25 67.43
CA ARG A 220 44.88 5.39 67.44
C ARG A 220 45.93 5.50 66.32
N GLN A 221 45.89 6.66 65.64
CA GLN A 221 46.83 7.81 65.73
C GLN A 221 47.81 7.73 64.54
N ASP A 222 48.14 8.78 63.81
CA ASP A 222 48.06 10.24 63.96
C ASP A 222 47.73 10.90 62.60
#